data_AF-A0A5C7FQM4-F1
#
_entry.id   AF-A0A5C7FQM4-F1
#
_cell.length_a   1.000
_cell.length_b   1.000
_cell.length_c   1.000
_cell.angle_alpha   90.00
_cell.angle_beta   90.00
_cell.angle_gamma   90.00
#
_symmetry.space_group_name_H-M   'P 1'
#
loop_
_entity.id
_entity.type
_entity.pdbx_description
1 polymer ?
#
loop_
_entity_poly.entity_id
_entity_poly.type
_entity_poly.pdbx_seq_one_letter_code
_entity_poly.pdbx_strand_id
1 'polypeptide(L)'
;MKHIILPLLFLSFLSLNAQDTKPQSDSDLDAKITELLKLSGAEAQFSTIIDQMLDMQKMNPLYSDALSKDFWDEFTKEVHQTGYKSLLPDMIQLYKEHFTEEELDHQIAYMSNPLTQKIVAKQPALMQASMSVGAEWGQEIAAKITDKLQQALEERN
;
A
#
# COMPACT_ATOMS: atom_id res chain seq x y z
N MET A 1 -54.96 -41.00 -24.76
CA MET A 1 -53.79 -41.67 -24.15
C MET A 1 -52.57 -41.35 -25.00
N LYS A 2 -51.41 -41.22 -24.34
CA LYS A 2 -50.06 -40.80 -24.84
C LYS A 2 -49.67 -41.59 -26.13
N HIS A 3 -48.88 -41.08 -27.07
CA HIS A 3 -47.43 -40.76 -27.01
C HIS A 3 -47.07 -39.74 -28.12
N ILE A 4 -46.53 -38.55 -27.80
CA ILE A 4 -45.09 -38.18 -27.81
C ILE A 4 -44.38 -38.47 -29.15
N ILE A 5 -44.16 -37.39 -29.91
CA ILE A 5 -43.15 -37.28 -30.98
C ILE A 5 -42.10 -36.26 -30.49
N LEU A 6 -40.86 -36.72 -30.33
CA LEU A 6 -39.59 -35.96 -30.24
C LEU A 6 -39.17 -35.56 -31.68
N PRO A 7 -38.19 -34.67 -32.00
CA PRO A 7 -37.22 -33.93 -31.17
C PRO A 7 -36.87 -32.48 -31.63
N LEU A 8 -35.90 -31.87 -30.93
CA LEU A 8 -34.84 -30.97 -31.42
C LEU A 8 -35.10 -29.45 -31.59
N LEU A 9 -34.32 -28.66 -30.83
CA LEU A 9 -33.46 -27.51 -31.24
C LEU A 9 -33.58 -26.27 -30.34
N PHE A 10 -32.39 -25.86 -29.84
CA PHE A 10 -31.95 -24.48 -29.54
C PHE A 10 -32.60 -23.79 -28.33
N LEU A 11 -31.94 -22.95 -27.54
CA LEU A 11 -30.56 -22.54 -27.30
C LEU A 11 -30.68 -21.56 -26.11
N SER A 12 -29.63 -21.41 -25.30
CA SER A 12 -29.33 -20.16 -24.58
C SER A 12 -30.24 -19.73 -23.41
N PHE A 13 -29.79 -20.01 -22.19
CA PHE A 13 -29.87 -19.04 -21.10
C PHE A 13 -28.44 -18.64 -20.70
N LEU A 14 -27.77 -17.90 -21.59
CA LEU A 14 -26.71 -16.98 -21.17
C LEU A 14 -27.44 -15.74 -20.66
N SER A 15 -27.63 -15.66 -19.34
CA SER A 15 -28.03 -14.40 -18.72
C SER A 15 -26.84 -13.45 -18.81
N LEU A 16 -26.91 -12.59 -19.80
CA LEU A 16 -26.07 -11.42 -19.98
C LEU A 16 -26.39 -10.47 -18.81
N ASN A 17 -25.54 -10.44 -17.77
CA ASN A 17 -25.46 -9.26 -16.90
C ASN A 17 -24.79 -8.16 -17.71
N ALA A 18 -25.56 -7.51 -18.57
CA ALA A 18 -25.20 -6.18 -19.07
C ALA A 18 -25.47 -5.22 -17.91
N GLN A 19 -24.46 -5.04 -17.04
CA GLN A 19 -24.42 -3.82 -16.23
C GLN A 19 -24.22 -2.66 -17.22
N ASP A 20 -25.18 -1.75 -17.25
CA ASP A 20 -25.09 -0.47 -17.95
C ASP A 20 -24.00 0.41 -17.30
N THR A 21 -22.73 0.07 -17.49
CA THR A 21 -21.65 1.02 -17.25
C THR A 21 -21.61 1.95 -18.46
N LYS A 22 -22.15 3.17 -18.32
CA LYS A 22 -21.83 4.24 -19.27
C LYS A 22 -20.30 4.31 -19.40
N PRO A 23 -19.73 4.47 -20.61
CA PRO A 23 -18.31 4.76 -20.75
C PRO A 23 -18.03 6.07 -19.99
N GLN A 24 -17.49 5.97 -18.79
CA GLN A 24 -17.04 7.11 -18.00
C GLN A 24 -15.77 7.66 -18.68
N SER A 25 -15.57 8.98 -18.65
CA SER A 25 -14.42 9.57 -19.31
C SER A 25 -13.13 9.22 -18.56
N ASP A 26 -12.01 9.10 -19.27
CA ASP A 26 -10.69 8.87 -18.66
C ASP A 26 -10.37 9.88 -17.54
N SER A 27 -10.84 11.12 -17.69
CA SER A 27 -10.68 12.19 -16.71
C SER A 27 -11.42 11.93 -15.39
N ASP A 28 -12.54 11.22 -15.42
CA ASP A 28 -13.29 10.89 -14.20
C ASP A 28 -12.60 9.76 -13.43
N LEU A 29 -12.03 8.79 -14.16
CA LEU A 29 -11.25 7.71 -13.57
C LEU A 29 -9.92 8.21 -12.97
N ASP A 30 -9.24 9.14 -13.65
CA ASP A 30 -8.03 9.81 -13.13
C ASP A 30 -8.31 10.53 -11.80
N ALA A 31 -9.45 11.21 -11.71
CA ALA A 31 -9.85 11.92 -10.50
C ALA A 31 -10.10 10.95 -9.33
N LYS A 32 -10.79 9.83 -9.58
CA LYS A 32 -11.01 8.77 -8.57
C LYS A 32 -9.69 8.20 -8.06
N ILE A 33 -8.77 7.86 -8.96
CA ILE A 33 -7.46 7.32 -8.56
C ILE A 33 -6.66 8.35 -7.77
N THR A 34 -6.67 9.61 -8.20
CA THR A 34 -6.01 10.71 -7.49
C THR A 34 -6.57 10.88 -6.08
N GLU A 35 -7.89 10.80 -5.92
CA GLU A 35 -8.55 10.83 -4.61
C GLU A 35 -8.14 9.64 -3.74
N LEU A 36 -8.13 8.42 -4.29
CA LEU A 36 -7.71 7.23 -3.58
C LEU A 36 -6.26 7.33 -3.08
N LEU A 37 -5.34 7.78 -3.94
CA LEU A 37 -3.93 8.00 -3.58
C LEU A 37 -3.77 9.04 -2.47
N LYS A 38 -4.60 10.10 -2.49
CA LYS A 38 -4.62 11.09 -1.42
C LYS A 38 -5.14 10.49 -0.11
N LEU A 39 -6.24 9.75 -0.15
CA LEU A 39 -6.86 9.13 1.03
C LEU A 39 -5.99 8.05 1.66
N SER A 40 -5.17 7.36 0.86
CA SER A 40 -4.21 6.34 1.34
C SER A 40 -2.94 6.94 1.97
N GLY A 41 -2.71 8.25 1.81
CA GLY A 41 -1.51 8.93 2.29
C GLY A 41 -0.28 8.69 1.41
N ALA A 42 -0.47 8.32 0.14
CA ALA A 42 0.62 8.02 -0.79
C ALA A 42 1.60 9.19 -0.95
N GLU A 43 1.11 10.44 -0.94
CA GLU A 43 1.95 11.63 -1.02
C GLU A 43 2.89 11.76 0.19
N ALA A 44 2.41 11.54 1.40
CA ALA A 44 3.23 11.59 2.61
C ALA A 44 4.27 10.46 2.65
N GLN A 45 3.87 9.26 2.21
CA GLN A 45 4.79 8.13 2.06
C GLN A 45 5.87 8.43 1.02
N PHE A 46 5.50 9.06 -0.09
CA PHE A 46 6.43 9.47 -1.14
C PHE A 46 7.44 10.50 -0.65
N SER A 47 7.00 11.53 0.10
CA SER A 47 7.89 12.48 0.76
C SER A 47 8.91 11.80 1.68
N THR A 48 8.47 10.80 2.46
CA THR A 48 9.36 10.04 3.33
C THR A 48 10.44 9.28 2.54
N ILE A 49 10.07 8.71 1.39
CA ILE A 49 11.01 8.00 0.51
C ILE A 49 12.01 8.98 -0.12
N ILE A 50 11.55 10.17 -0.55
CA ILE A 50 12.44 11.24 -1.03
C ILE A 50 13.47 11.59 0.03
N ASP A 51 13.05 11.83 1.26
CA ASP A 51 13.96 12.23 2.34
C ASP A 51 15.04 11.19 2.56
N GLN A 52 14.65 9.91 2.64
CA GLN A 52 15.59 8.79 2.79
C GLN A 52 16.56 8.69 1.61
N MET A 53 16.05 8.85 0.37
CA MET A 53 16.87 8.81 -0.82
C MET A 53 17.88 9.96 -0.85
N LEU A 54 17.44 11.19 -0.57
CA LEU A 54 18.29 12.37 -0.56
C LEU A 54 19.34 12.30 0.54
N ASP A 55 18.99 11.79 1.72
CA ASP A 55 19.94 11.60 2.81
C ASP A 55 21.01 10.56 2.45
N MET A 56 20.64 9.51 1.73
CA MET A 56 21.63 8.57 1.18
C MET A 56 22.58 9.25 0.18
N GLN A 57 22.07 10.13 -0.68
CA GLN A 57 22.92 10.87 -1.62
C GLN A 57 23.83 11.87 -0.89
N LYS A 58 23.35 12.56 0.15
CA LYS A 58 24.17 13.47 0.97
C LYS A 58 25.35 12.75 1.63
N MET A 59 25.20 11.48 1.99
CA MET A 59 26.26 10.66 2.58
C MET A 59 27.27 10.12 1.56
N ASN A 60 27.01 10.24 0.26
CA ASN A 60 27.94 9.80 -0.77
C ASN A 60 29.14 10.78 -0.83
N PRO A 61 30.39 10.30 -0.67
CA PRO A 61 31.58 11.16 -0.68
C PRO A 61 31.73 12.02 -1.93
N LEU A 62 31.22 11.55 -3.08
CA LEU A 62 31.23 12.33 -4.33
C LEU A 62 30.43 13.62 -4.22
N TYR A 63 29.35 13.61 -3.42
CA TYR A 63 28.41 14.72 -3.30
C TYR A 63 28.61 15.52 -2.00
N SER A 64 29.00 14.87 -0.90
CA SER A 64 29.24 15.53 0.39
C SER A 64 30.33 16.60 0.32
N ASP A 65 31.34 16.38 -0.53
CA ASP A 65 32.49 17.28 -0.66
C ASP A 65 32.27 18.35 -1.75
N ALA A 66 31.34 18.10 -2.67
CA ALA A 66 31.12 18.93 -3.85
C ALA A 66 29.92 19.88 -3.74
N LEU A 67 28.91 19.54 -2.91
CA LEU A 67 27.63 20.25 -2.86
C LEU A 67 27.42 20.89 -1.49
N SER A 68 26.99 22.16 -1.49
CA SER A 68 26.78 22.93 -0.27
C SER A 68 25.49 22.56 0.45
N LYS A 69 25.36 22.96 1.72
CA LYS A 69 24.11 22.86 2.46
C LYS A 69 22.96 23.58 1.75
N ASP A 70 23.20 24.78 1.24
CA ASP A 70 22.17 25.58 0.56
C ASP A 70 21.66 24.87 -0.71
N PHE A 71 22.56 24.24 -1.47
CA PHE A 71 22.16 23.39 -2.60
C PHE A 71 21.21 22.28 -2.15
N TRP A 72 21.55 21.56 -1.08
CA TRP A 72 20.71 20.46 -0.60
C TRP A 72 19.35 20.92 -0.09
N ASP A 73 19.29 22.07 0.58
CA ASP A 73 18.04 22.63 1.07
C ASP A 73 17.12 23.04 -0.10
N GLU A 74 17.67 23.73 -1.10
CA GLU A 74 16.93 24.13 -2.31
C GLU A 74 16.47 22.93 -3.13
N PHE A 75 17.37 21.97 -3.37
CA PHE A 75 17.09 20.77 -4.14
C PHE A 75 16.05 19.88 -3.45
N THR A 76 16.16 19.69 -2.13
CA THR A 76 15.16 18.94 -1.35
C THR A 76 13.79 19.58 -1.51
N LYS A 77 13.70 20.91 -1.37
CA LYS A 77 12.45 21.65 -1.55
C LYS A 77 11.88 21.49 -2.96
N GLU A 78 12.71 21.58 -4.00
CA GLU A 78 12.29 21.38 -5.39
C GLU A 78 11.72 19.98 -5.61
N VAL A 79 12.41 18.95 -5.14
CA VAL A 79 12.00 17.55 -5.28
C VAL A 79 10.68 17.28 -4.55
N HIS A 80 10.48 17.82 -3.34
CA HIS A 80 9.19 17.71 -2.64
C HIS A 80 8.05 18.42 -3.39
N GLN A 81 8.32 19.55 -4.05
CA GLN A 81 7.29 20.31 -4.77
C GLN A 81 6.86 19.67 -6.09
N THR A 82 7.78 18.98 -6.76
CA THR A 82 7.61 18.52 -8.14
C THR A 82 7.57 17.00 -8.27
N GLY A 83 8.27 16.27 -7.42
CA GLY A 83 8.47 14.82 -7.52
C GLY A 83 7.16 14.04 -7.52
N TYR A 84 6.25 14.32 -6.57
CA TYR A 84 4.99 13.59 -6.49
C TYR A 84 4.14 13.84 -7.74
N LYS A 85 4.09 15.10 -8.18
CA LYS A 85 3.35 15.50 -9.39
C LYS A 85 3.94 14.87 -10.66
N SER A 86 5.25 14.68 -10.73
CA SER A 86 5.89 14.03 -11.87
C SER A 86 5.58 12.54 -11.98
N LEU A 87 5.31 11.86 -10.86
CA LEU A 87 5.00 10.43 -10.84
C LEU A 87 3.50 10.12 -10.86
N LEU A 88 2.66 11.08 -10.49
CA LEU A 88 1.22 10.89 -10.42
C LEU A 88 0.61 10.34 -11.73
N PRO A 89 0.99 10.80 -12.94
CA PRO A 89 0.46 10.23 -14.19
C PRO A 89 0.76 8.74 -14.36
N ASP A 90 1.98 8.32 -14.04
CA ASP A 90 2.39 6.91 -14.14
C ASP A 90 1.66 6.05 -13.10
N MET A 91 1.46 6.59 -11.89
CA MET A 91 0.67 5.94 -10.85
C MET A 91 -0.80 5.80 -11.25
N ILE A 92 -1.37 6.82 -11.89
CA ILE A 92 -2.75 6.76 -12.40
C ILE A 92 -2.87 5.65 -13.44
N GLN A 93 -1.96 5.62 -14.42
CA GLN A 93 -1.96 4.59 -15.45
C GLN A 93 -1.84 3.19 -14.85
N LEU A 94 -0.95 2.99 -13.87
CA LEU A 94 -0.80 1.72 -13.16
C LEU A 94 -2.11 1.27 -12.49
N TYR A 95 -2.83 2.18 -11.83
CA TYR A 95 -4.10 1.83 -11.19
C TYR A 95 -5.18 1.50 -12.22
N LYS A 96 -5.23 2.19 -13.37
CA LYS A 96 -6.16 1.84 -14.47
C LYS A 96 -5.93 0.45 -15.02
N GLU A 97 -4.68 -0.01 -15.05
CA GLU A 97 -4.32 -1.36 -15.54
C GLU A 97 -4.71 -2.47 -14.57
N HIS A 98 -4.88 -2.15 -13.28
CA HIS A 98 -5.05 -3.13 -12.22
C HIS A 98 -6.42 -3.12 -11.53
N PHE A 99 -7.19 -2.04 -11.67
CA PHE A 99 -8.47 -1.89 -11.00
C PHE A 99 -9.57 -1.48 -11.97
N THR A 100 -10.74 -2.07 -11.76
CA THR A 100 -11.98 -1.59 -12.35
C THR A 100 -12.46 -0.33 -11.64
N GLU A 101 -13.31 0.45 -12.31
CA GLU A 101 -13.93 1.63 -11.71
C GLU A 101 -14.74 1.29 -10.45
N GLU A 102 -15.48 0.18 -10.46
CA GLU A 102 -16.27 -0.28 -9.31
C GLU A 102 -15.37 -0.60 -8.10
N GLU A 103 -14.21 -1.23 -8.32
CA GLU A 103 -13.25 -1.51 -7.25
C GLU A 103 -12.63 -0.23 -6.70
N LEU A 104 -12.34 0.76 -7.55
CA LEU A 104 -11.85 2.07 -7.12
C LEU A 104 -12.90 2.80 -6.27
N ASP A 105 -14.17 2.74 -6.67
CA ASP A 105 -15.28 3.34 -5.91
C ASP A 105 -15.43 2.70 -4.52
N HIS A 106 -15.35 1.37 -4.45
CA HIS A 106 -15.37 0.67 -3.17
C HIS A 106 -14.16 1.04 -2.29
N GLN A 107 -12.96 1.14 -2.88
CA GLN A 107 -11.76 1.55 -2.16
C GLN A 107 -11.85 2.98 -1.64
N ILE A 108 -12.36 3.92 -2.45
CA ILE A 108 -12.58 5.31 -2.04
C ILE A 108 -13.61 5.37 -0.92
N ALA A 109 -14.74 4.67 -1.03
CA ALA A 109 -15.76 4.64 0.01
C ALA A 109 -15.22 4.07 1.33
N TYR A 110 -14.43 3.00 1.25
CA TYR A 110 -13.80 2.38 2.41
C TYR A 110 -12.77 3.32 3.05
N MET A 111 -11.88 3.90 2.26
CA MET A 111 -10.83 4.81 2.72
C MET A 111 -11.39 6.14 3.22
N SER A 112 -12.49 6.65 2.67
CA SER A 112 -13.13 7.89 3.13
C SER A 112 -13.85 7.75 4.47
N ASN A 113 -14.09 6.52 4.93
CA ASN A 113 -14.77 6.30 6.20
C ASN A 113 -13.92 6.82 7.38
N PRO A 114 -14.48 7.65 8.29
CA PRO A 114 -13.73 8.21 9.42
C PRO A 114 -13.11 7.16 10.35
N LEU A 115 -13.77 6.01 10.53
CA LEU A 115 -13.22 4.91 11.32
C LEU A 115 -12.00 4.31 10.60
N THR A 116 -12.10 4.08 9.29
CA THR A 116 -10.99 3.55 8.50
C THR A 116 -9.79 4.50 8.51
N GLN A 117 -10.00 5.81 8.30
CA GLN A 117 -8.96 6.83 8.43
C GLN A 117 -8.26 6.79 9.81
N LYS A 118 -9.06 6.63 10.88
CA LYS A 118 -8.52 6.50 12.24
C LYS A 118 -7.72 5.21 12.45
N ILE A 119 -8.12 4.10 11.82
CA ILE A 119 -7.38 2.83 11.85
C ILE A 119 -6.04 3.01 11.13
N VAL A 120 -6.06 3.52 9.89
CA VAL A 120 -4.86 3.76 9.08
C VAL A 120 -3.86 4.65 9.82
N ALA A 121 -4.31 5.76 10.42
CA ALA A 121 -3.45 6.66 11.19
C ALA A 121 -2.84 6.03 12.45
N LYS A 122 -3.47 5.00 13.03
CA LYS A 122 -2.97 4.30 14.22
C LYS A 122 -2.05 3.13 13.90
N GLN A 123 -2.12 2.59 12.69
CA GLN A 123 -1.40 1.38 12.31
C GLN A 123 0.12 1.48 12.49
N PRO A 124 0.81 2.58 12.11
CA PRO A 124 2.25 2.70 12.33
C PRO A 124 2.64 2.64 13.81
N ALA A 125 1.90 3.33 14.69
CA ALA A 125 2.17 3.34 16.12
C ALA A 125 1.93 1.98 16.76
N LEU A 126 0.86 1.27 16.34
CA LEU A 126 0.59 -0.10 16.80
C LEU A 126 1.68 -1.07 16.35
N MET A 127 2.16 -0.94 15.11
CA MET A 127 3.26 -1.77 14.60
C MET A 127 4.53 -1.54 15.44
N GLN A 128 4.88 -0.28 15.72
CA GLN A 128 6.03 0.07 16.55
C GLN A 128 5.90 -0.49 17.98
N ALA A 129 4.73 -0.36 18.60
CA ALA A 129 4.48 -0.90 19.93
C ALA A 129 4.57 -2.44 19.95
N SER A 130 4.08 -3.09 18.89
CA SER A 130 4.13 -4.55 18.74
C SER A 130 5.55 -5.08 18.68
N MET A 131 6.49 -4.32 18.10
CA MET A 131 7.92 -4.68 18.10
C MET A 131 8.49 -4.74 19.51
N SER A 132 8.14 -3.78 20.38
CA SER A 132 8.59 -3.79 21.78
C SER A 132 8.02 -4.97 22.56
N VAL A 133 6.74 -5.28 22.37
CA VAL A 133 6.10 -6.46 22.98
C VAL A 133 6.80 -7.75 22.53
N GLY A 134 7.11 -7.86 21.24
CA GLY A 134 7.84 -9.01 20.70
C GLY A 134 9.27 -9.14 21.25
N ALA A 135 9.94 -8.01 21.46
CA ALA A 135 11.29 -7.99 22.04
C ALA A 135 11.29 -8.46 23.51
N GLU A 136 10.32 -8.00 24.31
CA GLU A 136 10.16 -8.45 25.70
C GLU A 136 9.89 -9.96 25.78
N TRP A 137 8.94 -10.44 24.98
CA TRP A 137 8.65 -11.87 24.89
C TRP A 137 9.90 -12.68 24.46
N GLY A 138 10.68 -12.17 23.51
CA GLY A 138 11.94 -12.81 23.08
C GLY A 138 12.97 -12.93 24.20
N GLN A 139 13.05 -11.94 25.10
CA GLN A 139 13.93 -11.99 26.28
C GLN A 139 13.47 -13.06 27.27
N GLU A 140 12.17 -13.21 27.50
CA GLU A 140 11.63 -14.26 28.37
C GLU A 140 11.95 -15.66 27.84
N ILE A 141 11.87 -15.85 26.52
CA ILE A 141 12.22 -17.13 25.88
C ILE A 141 13.72 -17.41 26.04
N ALA A 142 14.58 -16.41 25.83
CA ALA A 142 16.02 -16.57 26.02
C ALA A 142 16.37 -17.01 27.46
N ALA A 143 15.76 -16.39 28.47
CA ALA A 143 15.94 -16.78 29.86
C ALA A 143 15.53 -18.25 30.11
N LYS A 144 14.36 -18.67 29.60
CA LYS A 144 13.89 -20.06 29.71
C LYS A 144 14.84 -21.07 29.05
N ILE A 145 15.45 -20.69 27.92
CA ILE A 145 16.46 -21.53 27.25
C ILE A 145 17.69 -21.69 28.15
N THR A 146 18.18 -20.60 28.73
CA THR A 146 19.33 -20.62 29.66
C THR A 146 19.06 -21.50 30.87
N ASP A 147 17.88 -21.39 31.49
CA ASP A 147 17.50 -22.23 32.63
C ASP A 147 17.46 -23.71 32.27
N LYS A 148 16.88 -24.06 31.12
CA LYS A 148 16.83 -25.45 30.64
C LYS A 148 18.21 -26.00 30.28
N LEU A 149 19.07 -25.17 29.71
CA LEU A 149 20.45 -25.55 29.43
C LEU A 149 21.20 -25.88 30.73
N GLN A 150 21.05 -25.05 31.77
CA GLN A 150 21.66 -25.29 33.07
C GLN A 150 21.19 -26.60 33.69
N GLN A 151 19.88 -26.86 33.70
CA GLN A 151 19.31 -28.13 34.19
C GLN A 151 19.88 -29.35 33.45
N ALA A 152 19.95 -29.28 32.12
CA ALA A 152 20.48 -30.38 31.30
C ALA A 152 21.99 -30.62 31.52
N LEU A 153 22.76 -29.60 31.93
CA LEU A 153 24.17 -29.75 32.29
C LEU A 153 24.33 -30.36 33.69
N GLU A 154 23.46 -30.01 34.64
CA GLU A 154 23.45 -30.59 35.99
C GLU A 154 23.09 -32.08 35.96
N GLU A 155 22.09 -32.49 35.16
CA GLU A 155 21.69 -33.89 35.01
C GLU A 155 22.77 -34.78 34.35
N ARG A 156 23.79 -34.20 33.74
CA ARG A 156 24.90 -34.93 33.07
C ARG A 156 26.08 -35.23 33.98
N ASN A 157 26.17 -34.63 35.16
CA ASN A 157 27.25 -34.82 36.13
C ASN A 157 26.80 -35.73 37.28
#